data_AF-A0A0C2FRE4-F1
#
_entry.id   AF-A0A0C2FRE4-F1
#
_cell.length_a   1.000
_cell.length_b   1.000
_cell.length_c   1.000
_cell.angle_alpha   90.00
_cell.angle_beta   90.00
_cell.angle_gamma   90.00
#
_symmetry.space_group_name_H-M   'P 1'
#
loop_
_entity.id
_entity.type
_entity.pdbx_description
1 polymer ?
#
loop_
_entity_poly.entity_id
_entity_poly.type
_entity_poly.pdbx_seq_one_letter_code
_entity_poly.pdbx_strand_id
1 'polypeptide(L)' 'EILRVIDSMQLSDRTPVATPEGWKNIKEACMVQPSVPMSKAEELFGKVNTVQLPSGKSYLRQVNLAE' A
#
# COMPACT_ATOMS: atom_id res chain seq x y z
N GLU A 1 14.72 -9.93 -9.64
CA GLU A 1 14.07 -10.30 -8.37
C GLU A 1 14.78 -9.77 -7.13
N ILE A 2 16.08 -10.00 -6.93
CA ILE A 2 16.81 -9.50 -5.74
C ILE A 2 16.64 -7.99 -5.53
N LEU A 3 16.88 -7.17 -6.57
CA LEU A 3 16.70 -5.72 -6.46
C LEU A 3 15.23 -5.33 -6.19
N ARG A 4 14.28 -6.01 -6.82
CA ARG A 4 12.84 -5.78 -6.64
C ARG A 4 12.41 -5.98 -5.18
N VAL A 5 12.91 -7.03 -4.53
CA VAL A 5 12.59 -7.29 -3.11
C VAL A 5 13.32 -6.31 -2.18
N ILE A 6 14.53 -5.86 -2.53
CA ILE A 6 15.23 -4.81 -1.78
C ILE A 6 14.43 -3.49 -1.84
N ASP A 7 13.96 -3.11 -3.03
CA ASP A 7 13.13 -1.90 -3.21
C ASP A 7 11.83 -2.01 -2.40
N SER A 8 11.18 -3.17 -2.42
CA SER A 8 9.99 -3.45 -1.60
C SER A 8 10.28 -3.32 -0.10
N MET A 9 11.36 -3.92 0.40
CA MET A 9 11.76 -3.82 1.81
C MET A 9 12.06 -2.38 2.22
N GLN A 10 12.83 -1.64 1.42
CA GLN A 10 13.16 -0.24 1.71
C GLN A 10 11.93 0.66 1.67
N LEU A 11 10.97 0.39 0.78
CA LEU A 11 9.72 1.11 0.72
C LEU A 11 8.88 0.86 1.98
N SER A 12 8.67 -0.40 2.34
CA SER A 12 7.87 -0.79 3.52
C SER A 12 8.49 -0.37 4.86
N ASP A 13 9.79 -0.12 4.92
CA ASP A 13 10.47 0.45 6.09
C ASP A 13 10.20 1.96 6.24
N ARG A 14 10.16 2.69 5.12
CA ARG A 14 10.02 4.16 5.12
C ARG A 14 8.57 4.63 5.18
N THR A 15 7.65 3.88 4.59
CA THR A 15 6.24 4.21 4.52
C THR A 15 5.39 3.00 4.90
N PRO A 16 4.24 3.19 5.58
CA PRO A 16 3.46 2.10 6.11
C PRO A 16 2.58 1.43 5.04
N VAL A 17 3.23 0.94 3.99
CA VAL A 17 2.64 0.19 2.87
C VAL A 17 3.30 -1.18 2.70
N ALA A 18 2.68 -2.03 1.89
CA ALA A 18 3.20 -3.30 1.42
C ALA A 18 3.03 -3.39 -0.11
N THR A 19 3.96 -4.07 -0.78
CA THR A 19 3.89 -4.26 -2.24
C THR A 19 3.04 -5.49 -2.59
N PRO A 20 2.02 -5.37 -3.47
CA PRO A 20 1.19 -6.51 -3.85
C PRO A 20 1.94 -7.53 -4.73
N GLU A 21 1.26 -8.63 -5.07
CA GLU A 21 1.74 -9.60 -6.07
C GLU A 21 2.03 -8.89 -7.41
N GLY A 22 3.09 -9.32 -8.10
CA GLY A 22 3.49 -8.73 -9.37
C GLY A 22 4.10 -7.33 -9.32
N TRP A 23 4.17 -6.66 -8.15
CA TRP A 23 4.67 -5.29 -8.02
C TRP A 23 6.10 -5.11 -8.56
N LYS A 24 6.30 -4.10 -9.41
CA LYS A 24 7.58 -3.84 -10.09
C LYS A 24 8.34 -2.63 -9.58
N ASN A 25 7.64 -1.53 -9.28
CA ASN A 25 8.23 -0.27 -8.83
C ASN A 25 7.17 0.69 -8.25
N ILE A 26 7.62 1.82 -7.70
CA ILE A 26 6.79 2.80 -6.97
C ILE A 26 5.65 3.45 -7.78
N LYS A 27 5.65 3.34 -9.11
CA LYS A 27 4.56 3.85 -9.96
C LYS A 27 3.32 2.95 -9.93
N GLU A 28 3.46 1.71 -9.45
CA GLU A 28 2.34 0.80 -9.28
C GLU A 28 1.74 0.94 -7.87
N ALA A 29 0.44 0.67 -7.76
CA ALA A 29 -0.27 0.80 -6.50
C ALA A 29 0.33 -0.10 -5.41
N CYS A 30 0.43 0.46 -4.20
CA CYS A 30 0.82 -0.26 -3.00
C CYS A 30 -0.40 -0.49 -2.09
N MET A 31 -0.28 -1.43 -1.16
CA MET A 31 -1.31 -1.76 -0.20
C MET A 31 -1.03 -1.06 1.13
N VAL A 32 -1.99 -0.35 1.71
CA VAL A 32 -1.83 0.23 3.06
C VAL A 32 -1.78 -0.90 4.09
N GLN A 33 -0.79 -0.88 4.99
CA GLN A 33 -0.67 -1.92 6.02
C GLN A 33 -1.94 -1.98 6.89
N PRO A 34 -2.49 -3.17 7.21
CA PRO A 34 -3.76 -3.29 7.95
C PRO A 34 -3.74 -2.67 9.36
N SER A 35 -2.57 -2.56 9.98
CA SER A 35 -2.36 -1.92 11.28
C SER A 35 -2.59 -0.40 11.28
N VAL A 36 -2.56 0.24 10.10
CA VAL A 36 -2.71 1.70 9.96
C VAL A 36 -4.21 2.06 9.95
N PRO A 37 -4.70 2.90 10.87
CA PRO A 37 -6.08 3.39 10.85
C PRO A 37 -6.40 4.16 9.56
N MET A 38 -7.65 4.15 9.12
CA MET A 38 -8.09 4.82 7.89
C MET A 38 -7.76 6.32 7.91
N SER A 39 -8.07 7.01 9.00
CA SER A 39 -7.79 8.45 9.15
C SER A 39 -6.31 8.78 8.98
N LYS A 40 -5.41 7.96 9.55
CA LYS A 40 -3.97 8.15 9.40
C LYS A 40 -3.49 7.84 7.98
N ALA A 41 -4.06 6.83 7.34
CA ALA A 41 -3.75 6.52 5.95
C ALA A 41 -4.16 7.67 5.01
N GLU A 42 -5.33 8.27 5.23
CA GLU A 42 -5.78 9.43 4.45
C GLU A 42 -4.94 10.68 4.71
N GLU A 43 -4.48 10.89 5.94
CA GLU A 43 -3.53 11.97 6.26
C GLU A 43 -2.19 11.80 5.52
N LEU A 44 -1.69 10.56 5.42
CA LEU A 44 -0.38 10.27 4.82
C LEU A 44 -0.41 10.21 3.29
N PHE A 45 -1.49 9.67 2.71
CA PHE A 45 -1.56 9.31 1.29
C PHE A 45 -2.68 10.02 0.53
N GLY A 46 -3.47 10.87 1.20
CA GLY A 46 -4.64 11.50 0.61
C GLY A 46 -5.76 10.49 0.36
N LYS A 47 -6.18 10.36 -0.91
CA LYS A 47 -7.29 9.46 -1.25
C LYS A 47 -6.85 8.00 -1.22
N VAL A 48 -7.36 7.23 -0.25
CA VAL A 48 -7.14 5.78 -0.16
C VAL A 48 -8.27 5.03 -0.87
N ASN A 49 -7.93 4.23 -1.88
CA ASN A 49 -8.90 3.40 -2.59
C ASN A 49 -9.20 2.13 -1.79
N THR A 50 -10.42 1.97 -1.29
CA THR A 50 -10.82 0.77 -0.54
C THR A 50 -11.71 -0.11 -1.39
N VAL A 51 -11.26 -1.34 -1.63
CA VAL A 51 -12.03 -2.34 -2.37
C VAL A 51 -13.01 -3.02 -1.42
N GLN A 52 -14.31 -2.99 -1.77
CA GLN A 52 -15.34 -3.64 -0.98
C GLN A 52 -15.32 -5.15 -1.18
N LEU A 53 -15.35 -5.90 -0.07
CA LEU A 53 -15.28 -7.35 -0.07
C LEU A 53 -16.54 -7.95 0.58
N PRO A 54 -16.92 -9.19 0.23
CA PRO A 54 -18.08 -9.87 0.84
C PRO A 54 -18.01 -10.01 2.36
N SER A 55 -16.80 -9.96 2.94
CA SER A 55 -16.59 -10.03 4.38
C SER A 55 -16.98 -8.74 5.13
N GLY A 56 -17.23 -7.63 4.42
CA GLY A 56 -17.46 -6.32 5.01
C GLY A 56 -16.23 -5.67 5.65
N LYS A 57 -15.06 -6.33 5.61
CA LYS A 57 -13.81 -5.79 6.19
C LYS A 57 -13.06 -4.93 5.18
N SER A 58 -12.61 -3.76 5.62
CA SER A 58 -11.94 -2.74 4.79
C SER A 58 -10.40 -2.86 4.75
N TYR A 59 -9.86 -4.07 4.74
CA TYR A 59 -8.39 -4.26 4.76
C TYR A 59 -7.74 -4.12 3.38
N LEU A 60 -8.50 -4.29 2.29
CA LEU A 60 -7.97 -4.21 0.93
C LEU A 60 -7.93 -2.75 0.45
N ARG A 61 -6.90 -2.04 0.91
CA ARG A 61 -6.71 -0.59 0.68
C ARG A 61 -5.50 -0.32 -0.20
N GLN A 62 -5.70 0.38 -1.29
CA GLN A 62 -4.71 0.70 -2.31
C GLN A 62 -4.39 2.20 -2.31
N VAL A 63 -3.11 2.53 -2.50
CA VAL A 63 -2.61 3.91 -2.66
C VAL A 63 -1.55 3.97 -3.75
N ASN A 64 -1.52 5.07 -4.50
CA ASN A 64 -0.43 5.39 -5.42
C ASN A 64 0.52 6.36 -4.73
N LEU A 65 1.81 6.04 -4.72
CA LEU A 65 2.82 6.84 -4.00
C LEU A 65 3.56 7.84 -4.90
N ALA A 66 3.52 7.60 -6.22
CA ALA A 66 3.99 8.52 -7.23
C ALA A 66 2.79 8.96 -8.08
N GLU A 67 2.75 10.25 -8.42
CA GLU A 67 1.97 10.73 -9.58
C GLU A 67 2.65 10.32 -10.89
#